data_AF-A0A7S0PRL4-F1
#
_entry.id   AF-A0A7S0PRL4-F1
#
_cell.length_a   1.000
_cell.length_b   1.000
_cell.length_c   1.000
_cell.angle_alpha   90.00
_cell.angle_beta   90.00
_cell.angle_gamma   90.00
#
_symmetry.space_group_name_H-M   'P 1'
#
loop_
_entity.id
_entity.type
_entity.pdbx_description
1 polymer ?
#
loop_
_entity_poly.entity_id
_entity_poly.type
_entity_poly.pdbx_seq_one_letter_code
_entity_poly.pdbx_strand_id
1 'polypeptide(L)'
;GNWAGGDLHCVVATVAFGMGVDKADVRFVSHWGPPTTLEGLYQESGRAGRDSKPARCVMYVGSNELDELRKVTGGGGEAYAAVEAYARGVARCRRIGLLEHFGERRAGGCGEGEERCDVCADPDAVRRASAAADRISDGAAERRMEDARVAAEEDTRGGTAGGGDWKRRRVEIAVRARRVPLVPTQHRPPVPPGRPLGSRKFVPPMKGTKYRLKQ
;
A
#
# COMPACT_ATOMS: atom_id res chain seq x y z
N GLY A 1 4.81 -0.67 24.82
CA GLY A 1 4.57 -2.12 24.78
C GLY A 1 5.44 -2.74 23.72
N ASN A 2 5.77 -4.03 23.86
CA ASN A 2 6.54 -4.78 22.88
C ASN A 2 5.62 -5.43 21.84
N TRP A 3 5.65 -4.97 20.59
CA TRP A 3 4.87 -5.57 19.51
C TRP A 3 5.39 -6.96 19.10
N ALA A 4 6.70 -7.17 19.10
CA ALA A 4 7.28 -8.46 18.75
C ALA A 4 6.87 -9.57 19.74
N GLY A 5 6.81 -9.20 21.03
CA GLY A 5 6.39 -10.06 22.14
C GLY A 5 4.87 -10.24 22.29
N GLY A 6 4.05 -9.48 21.55
CA GLY A 6 2.59 -9.62 21.56
C GLY A 6 1.84 -8.67 22.50
N ASP A 7 2.51 -7.77 23.22
CA ASP A 7 1.86 -6.78 24.09
C ASP A 7 1.06 -5.73 23.31
N LEU A 8 1.43 -5.53 22.04
CA LEU A 8 0.78 -4.60 21.13
C LEU A 8 0.26 -5.36 19.91
N HIS A 9 -0.97 -5.04 19.51
CA HIS A 9 -1.61 -5.66 18.35
C HIS A 9 -1.14 -5.06 17.01
N CYS A 10 -0.72 -3.80 16.99
CA CYS A 10 -0.28 -3.12 15.77
C CYS A 10 0.91 -2.20 16.02
N VAL A 11 1.62 -1.90 14.93
CA VAL A 11 2.67 -0.90 14.86
C VAL A 11 2.36 0.01 13.66
N VAL A 12 2.52 1.32 13.86
CA VAL A 12 2.42 2.32 12.81
C VAL A 12 3.82 2.83 12.53
N ALA A 13 4.24 2.75 11.27
CA ALA A 13 5.63 2.92 10.90
C ALA A 13 5.77 3.58 9.53
N THR A 14 6.85 4.34 9.35
CA THR A 14 7.35 4.76 8.04
C THR A 14 8.33 3.73 7.50
N VAL A 15 8.75 3.87 6.23
CA VAL A 15 9.73 2.98 5.56
C VAL A 15 11.01 2.78 6.40
N ALA A 16 11.41 3.78 7.20
CA ALA A 16 12.56 3.71 8.09
C ALA A 16 12.47 2.59 9.15
N PHE A 17 11.28 2.12 9.50
CA PHE A 17 11.08 1.01 10.43
C PHE A 17 11.35 -0.37 9.80
N GLY A 18 11.64 -0.43 8.50
CA GLY A 18 11.75 -1.67 7.75
C GLY A 18 12.97 -2.54 8.08
N MET A 19 14.03 -1.97 8.67
CA MET A 19 15.23 -2.74 9.00
C MET A 19 15.03 -3.47 10.33
N GLY A 20 14.89 -4.80 10.30
CA GLY A 20 14.96 -5.65 11.50
C GLY A 20 13.63 -6.21 12.05
N VAL A 21 12.49 -5.94 11.40
CA VAL A 21 11.22 -6.60 11.77
C VAL A 21 11.15 -8.01 11.17
N ASP A 22 11.37 -9.03 12.01
CA ASP A 22 11.24 -10.45 11.66
C ASP A 22 10.25 -11.16 12.58
N LYS A 23 8.96 -10.82 12.43
CA LYS A 23 7.85 -11.51 13.11
C LYS A 23 7.14 -12.40 12.10
N ALA A 24 7.11 -13.71 12.37
CA ALA A 24 6.60 -14.70 11.40
C ALA A 24 5.08 -14.60 11.18
N ASP A 25 4.34 -14.21 12.22
CA ASP A 25 2.90 -14.27 12.34
C ASP A 25 2.17 -12.95 12.06
N VAL A 26 2.77 -12.07 11.25
CA VAL A 26 2.11 -10.83 10.81
C VAL A 26 0.93 -11.17 9.87
N ARG A 27 -0.29 -10.83 10.29
CA ARG A 27 -1.53 -11.11 9.53
C ARG A 27 -1.95 -10.01 8.58
N PHE A 28 -1.51 -8.78 8.84
CA PHE A 28 -1.97 -7.62 8.11
C PHE A 28 -0.85 -6.62 7.93
N VAL A 29 -0.65 -6.17 6.68
CA VAL A 29 0.18 -5.01 6.34
C VAL A 29 -0.69 -4.00 5.64
N SER A 30 -0.66 -2.76 6.10
CA SER A 30 -1.47 -1.66 5.58
C SER A 30 -0.59 -0.52 5.11
N HIS A 31 -0.71 -0.16 3.85
CA HIS A 31 -0.06 1.02 3.29
C HIS A 31 -1.03 2.19 3.36
N TRP A 32 -0.68 3.20 4.15
CA TRP A 32 -1.47 4.43 4.30
C TRP A 32 -1.02 5.49 3.28
N GLY A 33 -1.20 5.16 2.00
CA GLY A 33 -0.67 5.90 0.86
C GLY A 33 0.04 4.94 -0.10
N PRO A 34 0.35 5.40 -1.32
CA PRO A 34 1.11 4.60 -2.26
C PRO A 34 2.60 4.55 -1.83
N PRO A 35 3.28 3.41 -2.07
CA PRO A 35 4.72 3.32 -1.90
C PRO A 35 5.42 4.12 -3.01
N THR A 36 6.70 4.46 -2.80
CA THR A 36 7.46 5.20 -3.82
C THR A 36 7.71 4.38 -5.08
N THR A 37 7.85 3.05 -4.93
CA THR A 37 8.05 2.12 -6.04
C THR A 37 7.33 0.78 -5.79
N LEU A 38 7.15 -0.04 -6.83
CA LEU A 38 6.58 -1.38 -6.69
C LEU A 38 7.52 -2.37 -5.99
N GLU A 39 8.83 -2.17 -6.07
CA GLU A 39 9.81 -2.94 -5.29
C GLU A 39 9.65 -2.66 -3.79
N GLY A 40 9.43 -1.39 -3.42
CA GLY A 40 9.10 -1.00 -2.06
C GLY A 40 7.84 -1.72 -1.58
N LEU A 41 6.76 -1.67 -2.38
CA LEU A 41 5.52 -2.40 -2.10
C LEU A 41 5.78 -3.88 -1.85
N TYR A 42 6.56 -4.52 -2.73
CA TYR A 42 6.84 -5.95 -2.67
C TYR A 42 7.58 -6.31 -1.38
N GLN A 43 8.61 -5.53 -1.01
CA GLN A 43 9.37 -5.76 0.22
C GLN A 43 8.54 -5.50 1.48
N GLU A 44 7.73 -4.45 1.49
CA GLU A 44 6.90 -4.05 2.63
C GLU A 44 5.76 -5.05 2.87
N SER A 45 5.03 -5.40 1.81
CA SER A 45 3.96 -6.39 1.85
C SER A 45 4.47 -7.80 2.18
N GLY A 46 5.69 -8.14 1.78
CA GLY A 46 6.36 -9.42 2.08
C GLY A 46 6.70 -9.66 3.56
N ARG A 47 6.39 -8.70 4.45
CA ARG A 47 6.46 -8.91 5.90
C ARG A 47 5.30 -9.73 6.45
N ALA A 48 4.17 -9.75 5.73
CA ALA A 48 3.00 -10.52 6.11
C ALA A 48 3.18 -12.01 5.82
N GLY A 49 2.65 -12.89 6.67
CA GLY A 49 2.49 -14.31 6.32
C GLY A 49 3.79 -15.11 6.18
N ARG A 50 4.86 -14.75 6.89
CA ARG A 50 6.13 -15.51 6.87
C ARG A 50 6.01 -16.93 7.43
N ASP A 51 5.02 -17.15 8.30
CA ASP A 51 4.59 -18.48 8.76
C ASP A 51 3.74 -19.27 7.74
N SER A 52 3.61 -18.77 6.50
CA SER A 52 2.83 -19.35 5.41
C SER A 52 1.32 -19.45 5.66
N LYS A 53 0.79 -18.82 6.72
CA LYS A 53 -0.65 -18.74 7.00
C LYS A 53 -1.29 -17.56 6.24
N PRO A 54 -2.63 -17.53 6.11
CA PRO A 54 -3.33 -16.42 5.47
C PRO A 54 -2.92 -15.07 6.05
N ALA A 55 -2.63 -14.13 5.15
CA ALA A 55 -2.34 -12.75 5.50
C ALA A 55 -2.84 -11.80 4.40
N ARG A 56 -3.04 -10.53 4.76
CA ARG A 56 -3.57 -9.52 3.85
C ARG A 56 -2.64 -8.32 3.78
N CYS A 57 -2.51 -7.80 2.57
CA CYS A 57 -1.81 -6.56 2.29
C CYS A 57 -2.81 -5.62 1.64
N VAL A 58 -3.02 -4.46 2.24
CA VAL A 58 -4.00 -3.46 1.80
C VAL A 58 -3.28 -2.15 1.52
N MET A 59 -3.69 -1.47 0.45
CA MET A 59 -3.24 -0.12 0.14
C MET A 59 -4.44 0.83 0.19
N TYR A 60 -4.26 1.98 0.82
CA TYR A 60 -5.23 3.05 0.87
C TYR A 60 -4.68 4.25 0.10
N VAL A 61 -5.29 4.57 -1.04
CA VAL A 61 -4.78 5.59 -1.95
C VAL A 61 -5.92 6.29 -2.68
N GLY A 62 -5.89 7.63 -2.74
CA GLY A 62 -6.73 8.45 -3.60
C GLY A 62 -5.89 9.36 -4.49
N SER A 63 -6.54 10.25 -5.24
CA SER A 63 -5.87 11.13 -6.21
C SER A 63 -4.80 12.00 -5.57
N ASN A 64 -5.10 12.65 -4.44
CA ASN A 64 -4.15 13.49 -3.73
C ASN A 64 -2.85 12.74 -3.37
N GLU A 65 -2.94 11.50 -2.87
CA GLU A 65 -1.72 10.76 -2.51
C GLU A 65 -0.89 10.36 -3.72
N LEU A 66 -1.53 10.09 -4.87
CA LEU A 66 -0.81 9.84 -6.12
C LEU A 66 -0.21 11.12 -6.70
N ASP A 67 -0.90 12.25 -6.61
CA ASP A 67 -0.35 13.55 -7.02
C ASP A 67 0.88 13.93 -6.19
N GLU A 68 0.83 13.70 -4.88
CA GLU A 68 2.00 13.88 -4.01
C GLU A 68 3.14 12.92 -4.38
N LEU A 69 2.82 11.64 -4.63
CA LEU A 69 3.82 10.69 -5.12
C LEU A 69 4.45 11.18 -6.43
N ARG A 70 3.63 11.61 -7.39
CA ARG A 70 4.07 12.10 -8.70
C ARG A 70 5.09 13.23 -8.55
N LYS A 71 4.82 14.19 -7.67
CA LYS A 71 5.74 15.31 -7.35
C LYS A 71 7.07 14.79 -6.80
N VAL A 72 7.02 13.89 -5.80
CA VAL A 72 8.21 13.33 -5.15
C VAL A 72 9.05 12.49 -6.12
N THR A 73 8.42 11.81 -7.07
CA THR A 73 9.10 10.96 -8.08
C THR A 73 9.49 11.73 -9.36
N GLY A 74 9.48 13.07 -9.35
CA GLY A 74 9.97 13.85 -10.48
C GLY A 74 9.00 13.97 -11.67
N GLY A 75 7.68 13.97 -11.44
CA GLY A 75 6.69 14.40 -12.43
C GLY A 75 5.97 13.30 -13.19
N GLY A 76 6.14 12.02 -12.82
CA GLY A 76 5.40 10.90 -13.41
C GLY A 76 6.23 9.98 -14.30
N GLY A 77 7.49 9.73 -13.93
CA GLY A 77 8.33 8.74 -14.61
C GLY A 77 7.84 7.30 -14.44
N GLU A 78 8.61 6.35 -14.96
CA GLU A 78 8.26 4.92 -15.00
C GLU A 78 7.86 4.34 -13.63
N ALA A 79 8.59 4.67 -12.57
CA ALA A 79 8.30 4.21 -11.21
C ALA A 79 6.90 4.67 -10.72
N TYR A 80 6.53 5.93 -11.00
CA TYR A 80 5.20 6.44 -10.70
C TYR A 80 4.13 5.71 -11.51
N ALA A 81 4.33 5.60 -12.83
CA ALA A 81 3.37 4.97 -13.72
C ALA A 81 3.10 3.51 -13.31
N ALA A 82 4.13 2.78 -12.88
CA ALA A 82 4.00 1.42 -12.38
C ALA A 82 3.15 1.35 -11.09
N VAL A 83 3.41 2.24 -10.12
CA VAL A 83 2.64 2.31 -8.86
C VAL A 83 1.19 2.72 -9.13
N GLU A 84 0.96 3.73 -9.96
CA GLU A 84 -0.37 4.19 -10.34
C GLU A 84 -1.18 3.09 -11.04
N ALA A 85 -0.57 2.42 -12.03
CA ALA A 85 -1.18 1.30 -12.73
C ALA A 85 -1.50 0.14 -11.78
N TYR A 86 -0.59 -0.17 -10.85
CA TYR A 86 -0.85 -1.18 -9.83
C TYR A 86 -1.92 -0.78 -8.84
N ALA A 87 -2.05 0.50 -8.46
CA ALA A 87 -3.01 0.95 -7.46
C ALA A 87 -4.43 1.06 -8.05
N ARG A 88 -4.56 1.68 -9.22
CA ARG A 88 -5.85 2.01 -9.84
C ARG A 88 -6.29 1.04 -10.92
N GLY A 89 -5.35 0.30 -11.51
CA GLY A 89 -5.64 -0.60 -12.62
C GLY A 89 -6.60 -1.72 -12.22
N VAL A 90 -7.57 -2.00 -13.09
CA VAL A 90 -8.59 -3.05 -12.89
C VAL A 90 -8.64 -4.04 -14.06
N ALA A 91 -7.79 -3.83 -15.07
CA ALA A 91 -7.65 -4.71 -16.23
C ALA A 91 -6.67 -5.87 -16.01
N ARG A 92 -5.92 -5.85 -14.91
CA ARG A 92 -4.85 -6.81 -14.62
C ARG A 92 -4.92 -7.27 -13.17
N CYS A 93 -4.76 -8.57 -12.96
CA CYS A 93 -4.60 -9.16 -11.63
C CYS A 93 -3.41 -8.51 -10.92
N ARG A 94 -3.58 -8.11 -9.65
CA ARG A 94 -2.49 -7.51 -8.83
C ARG A 94 -1.25 -8.39 -8.81
N ARG A 95 -1.42 -9.71 -8.70
CA ARG A 95 -0.31 -10.67 -8.67
C ARG A 95 0.45 -10.69 -9.99
N ILE A 96 -0.26 -10.66 -11.12
CA ILE A 96 0.37 -10.65 -12.44
C ILE A 96 1.09 -9.32 -12.65
N GLY A 97 0.47 -8.18 -12.30
CA GLY A 97 1.13 -6.87 -12.41
C GLY A 97 2.43 -6.79 -11.60
N LEU A 98 2.46 -7.38 -10.40
CA LEU A 98 3.70 -7.49 -9.62
C LEU A 98 4.73 -8.40 -10.28
N LEU A 99 4.34 -9.59 -10.76
CA LEU A 99 5.27 -10.52 -11.39
C LEU A 99 5.87 -9.94 -12.67
N GLU A 100 5.04 -9.32 -13.51
CA GLU A 100 5.46 -8.67 -14.75
C GLU A 100 6.46 -7.53 -14.50
N HIS A 101 6.27 -6.77 -13.42
CA HIS A 101 7.23 -5.74 -12.97
C HIS A 101 8.62 -6.32 -12.70
N PHE A 102 8.72 -7.55 -12.21
CA PHE A 102 9.98 -8.27 -11.99
C PHE A 102 10.43 -9.10 -13.21
N GLY A 103 9.81 -8.93 -14.37
CA GLY A 103 10.14 -9.66 -15.60
C GLY A 103 9.60 -11.10 -15.64
N GLU A 104 8.74 -11.49 -14.70
CA GLU A 104 8.11 -12.80 -14.66
C GLU A 104 6.75 -12.79 -15.37
N ARG A 105 6.62 -13.58 -16.44
CA ARG A 105 5.37 -13.64 -17.21
C ARG A 105 4.44 -14.74 -16.70
N ARG A 106 3.17 -14.39 -16.52
CA ARG A 106 2.10 -15.32 -16.15
C ARG A 106 0.79 -14.93 -16.83
N ALA A 107 0.13 -15.89 -17.46
CA ALA A 107 -1.16 -15.67 -18.10
C ALA A 107 -2.34 -15.74 -17.11
N GLY A 108 -3.43 -15.05 -17.43
CA GLY A 108 -4.71 -15.18 -16.74
C GLY A 108 -4.88 -14.28 -15.52
N GLY A 109 -5.15 -14.87 -14.36
CA GLY A 109 -5.36 -14.17 -13.10
C GLY A 109 -4.75 -14.93 -11.92
N CYS A 110 -5.30 -14.72 -10.72
CA CYS A 110 -5.01 -15.59 -9.59
C CYS A 110 -5.30 -17.05 -9.98
N GLY A 111 -4.35 -17.94 -9.69
CA GLY A 111 -4.40 -19.35 -10.07
C GLY A 111 -5.29 -20.20 -9.16
N GLU A 112 -5.47 -21.46 -9.54
CA GLU A 112 -6.19 -22.43 -8.73
C GLU A 112 -5.52 -22.63 -7.37
N GLY A 113 -6.31 -22.55 -6.30
CA GLY A 113 -5.84 -22.57 -4.92
C GLY A 113 -5.29 -21.24 -4.41
N GLU A 114 -4.97 -20.28 -5.27
CA GLU A 114 -4.53 -18.97 -4.78
C GLU A 114 -5.71 -18.14 -4.31
N GLU A 115 -5.49 -17.35 -3.27
CA GLU A 115 -6.44 -16.31 -2.96
C GLU A 115 -6.47 -15.23 -4.03
N ARG A 116 -7.71 -14.87 -4.37
CA ARG A 116 -8.03 -13.86 -5.38
C ARG A 116 -7.64 -12.50 -4.84
N CYS A 117 -6.95 -11.70 -5.66
CA CYS A 117 -6.84 -10.27 -5.40
C CYS A 117 -8.19 -9.58 -5.61
N ASP A 118 -8.33 -8.34 -5.17
CA ASP A 118 -9.51 -7.49 -5.41
C ASP A 118 -9.92 -7.44 -6.86
N VAL A 119 -8.97 -7.20 -7.77
CA VAL A 119 -9.28 -7.07 -9.20
C VAL A 119 -9.80 -8.38 -9.75
N CYS A 120 -9.19 -9.50 -9.35
CA CYS A 120 -9.72 -10.80 -9.71
C CYS A 120 -11.05 -11.08 -9.03
N ALA A 121 -11.29 -10.53 -7.83
CA ALA A 121 -12.45 -10.73 -6.97
C ALA A 121 -13.72 -10.03 -7.49
N ASP A 122 -13.63 -8.71 -7.61
CA ASP A 122 -14.67 -7.80 -8.09
C ASP A 122 -13.98 -6.50 -8.57
N PRO A 123 -13.69 -6.37 -9.88
CA PRO A 123 -13.07 -5.17 -10.42
C PRO A 123 -13.98 -3.93 -10.35
N ASP A 124 -15.31 -4.10 -10.26
CA ASP A 124 -16.24 -2.99 -10.08
C ASP A 124 -16.24 -2.47 -8.65
N ALA A 125 -16.06 -3.34 -7.65
CA ALA A 125 -15.82 -2.90 -6.27
C ALA A 125 -14.56 -2.05 -6.18
N VAL A 126 -13.49 -2.41 -6.89
CA VAL A 126 -12.26 -1.59 -6.94
C VAL A 126 -12.55 -0.24 -7.56
N ARG A 127 -13.25 -0.19 -8.71
CA ARG A 127 -13.63 1.09 -9.35
C ARG A 127 -14.44 1.98 -8.40
N ARG A 128 -15.45 1.41 -7.72
CA ARG A 128 -16.27 2.13 -6.73
C ARG A 128 -15.43 2.63 -5.55
N ALA A 129 -14.51 1.81 -5.05
CA ALA A 129 -13.62 2.16 -3.96
C ALA A 129 -12.66 3.29 -4.34
N SER A 130 -12.05 3.23 -5.53
CA SER A 130 -11.17 4.29 -6.04
C SER A 130 -11.93 5.60 -6.20
N ALA A 131 -13.11 5.57 -6.83
CA ALA A 131 -13.94 6.76 -6.98
C ALA A 131 -14.40 7.34 -5.62
N ALA A 132 -14.64 6.50 -4.62
CA ALA A 132 -14.95 6.95 -3.27
C ALA A 132 -13.74 7.57 -2.57
N ALA A 133 -12.55 6.99 -2.73
CA ALA A 133 -11.30 7.55 -2.22
C ALA A 133 -11.02 8.92 -2.84
N ASP A 134 -11.23 9.07 -4.15
CA ASP A 134 -11.03 10.33 -4.86
C ASP A 134 -11.96 11.42 -4.34
N ARG A 135 -13.26 11.15 -4.20
CA ARG A 135 -14.21 12.12 -3.61
C ARG A 135 -13.81 12.57 -2.20
N ILE A 136 -13.29 11.65 -1.38
CA ILE A 136 -12.85 11.99 -0.03
C ILE A 136 -11.59 12.87 -0.08
N SER A 137 -10.66 12.54 -0.97
CA SER A 137 -9.46 13.32 -1.23
C SER A 137 -9.79 14.72 -1.73
N ASP A 138 -10.70 14.86 -2.69
CA ASP A 138 -11.14 16.15 -3.23
C ASP A 138 -11.75 17.02 -2.14
N GLY A 139 -12.71 16.48 -1.38
CA GLY A 139 -13.30 17.22 -0.26
C GLY A 139 -12.29 17.57 0.84
N ALA A 140 -11.24 16.75 1.04
CA ALA A 140 -10.16 17.09 1.96
C ALA A 140 -9.23 18.18 1.40
N ALA A 141 -9.01 18.23 0.09
CA ALA A 141 -8.25 19.29 -0.56
C ALA A 141 -9.01 20.62 -0.52
N GLU A 142 -10.31 20.62 -0.81
CA GLU A 142 -11.19 21.79 -0.70
C GLU A 142 -11.14 22.39 0.71
N ARG A 143 -11.31 21.56 1.76
CA ARG A 143 -11.20 22.02 3.15
C ARG A 143 -9.82 22.61 3.47
N ARG A 144 -8.74 22.01 2.98
CA ARG A 144 -7.39 22.56 3.18
C ARG A 144 -7.19 23.91 2.48
N MET A 145 -7.77 24.10 1.29
CA MET A 145 -7.71 25.38 0.57
C MET A 145 -8.53 26.45 1.29
N GLU A 146 -9.73 26.11 1.79
CA GLU A 146 -10.54 26.98 2.65
C GLU A 146 -9.77 27.39 3.90
N ASP A 147 -9.24 26.41 4.66
CA ASP A 147 -8.44 26.65 5.86
C ASP A 147 -7.22 27.54 5.57
N ALA A 148 -6.53 27.31 4.45
CA ALA A 148 -5.38 28.13 4.03
C ALA A 148 -5.79 29.55 3.63
N ARG A 149 -6.94 29.71 2.98
CA ARG A 149 -7.48 31.04 2.61
C ARG A 149 -7.86 31.82 3.86
N VAL A 150 -8.57 31.19 4.81
CA VAL A 150 -8.90 31.80 6.11
C VAL A 150 -7.64 32.19 6.87
N ALA A 151 -6.64 31.31 6.93
CA ALA A 151 -5.37 31.62 7.59
C ALA A 151 -4.62 32.79 6.93
N ALA A 152 -4.63 32.88 5.60
CA ALA A 152 -4.02 34.00 4.88
C ALA A 152 -4.79 35.32 5.07
N GLU A 153 -6.13 35.25 5.14
CA GLU A 153 -6.99 36.40 5.46
C GLU A 153 -6.84 36.87 6.92
N GLU A 154 -6.60 35.94 7.86
CA GLU A 154 -6.28 36.26 9.25
C GLU A 154 -4.89 36.89 9.38
N ASP A 155 -3.88 36.40 8.66
CA ASP A 155 -2.52 36.96 8.65
C ASP A 155 -2.49 38.37 8.05
N THR A 156 -3.30 38.63 7.01
CA THR A 156 -3.45 39.99 6.44
C THR A 156 -4.20 40.95 7.37
N ARG A 157 -5.06 40.46 8.28
CA ARG A 157 -5.75 41.28 9.29
C ARG A 157 -4.97 41.41 10.61
N GLY A 158 -4.11 40.45 10.91
CA GLY A 158 -3.39 40.33 12.18
C GLY A 158 -1.90 40.64 12.03
N GLY A 159 -1.56 41.92 11.93
CA GLY A 159 -0.17 42.36 12.13
C GLY A 159 0.38 41.84 13.46
N THR A 160 1.32 40.91 13.38
CA THR A 160 2.20 40.40 14.47
C THR A 160 1.52 39.87 15.74
N ALA A 161 1.38 38.55 15.89
CA ALA A 161 1.81 37.76 17.07
C ALA A 161 1.23 36.34 17.08
N GLY A 162 2.06 35.33 17.39
CA GLY A 162 1.58 34.06 17.97
C GLY A 162 1.88 32.77 17.19
N GLY A 163 3.16 32.49 16.89
CA GLY A 163 3.57 31.19 16.36
C GLY A 163 3.41 30.08 17.40
N GLY A 164 2.45 29.17 17.23
CA GLY A 164 2.36 27.98 18.11
C GLY A 164 1.31 26.92 17.76
N ASP A 165 0.13 27.30 17.26
CA ASP A 165 -1.02 26.37 17.25
C ASP A 165 -1.22 25.58 15.94
N TRP A 166 -0.62 26.01 14.82
CA TRP A 166 -0.85 25.40 13.51
C TRP A 166 -0.38 23.93 13.38
N LYS A 167 0.65 23.52 14.13
CA LYS A 167 1.19 22.15 14.10
C LYS A 167 0.21 21.12 14.69
N ARG A 168 -0.58 21.52 15.69
CA ARG A 168 -1.51 20.62 16.40
C ARG A 168 -2.75 20.29 15.55
N ARG A 169 -3.26 21.28 14.80
CA ARG A 169 -4.38 21.11 13.86
C ARG A 169 -4.07 20.20 12.67
N ARG A 170 -2.82 20.20 12.14
CA ARG A 170 -2.42 19.29 11.04
C ARG A 170 -2.50 17.81 11.41
N VAL A 171 -2.21 17.46 12.67
CA VAL A 171 -2.24 16.07 13.15
C VAL A 171 -3.68 15.56 13.26
N GLU A 172 -4.63 16.37 13.75
CA GLU A 172 -6.04 15.96 13.83
C GLU A 172 -6.71 15.77 12.46
N ILE A 173 -6.38 16.60 11.46
CA ILE A 173 -6.94 16.48 10.10
C ILE A 173 -6.49 15.16 9.44
N ALA A 174 -5.26 14.72 9.68
CA ALA A 174 -4.74 13.45 9.15
C ALA A 174 -5.46 12.21 9.74
N VAL A 175 -6.01 12.32 10.95
CA VAL A 175 -6.71 11.23 11.65
C VAL A 175 -8.17 11.08 11.18
N ARG A 176 -8.79 12.12 10.62
CA ARG A 176 -10.23 12.12 10.23
C ARG A 176 -10.51 11.70 8.77
N ALA A 177 -9.50 11.52 7.94
CA ALA A 177 -9.69 11.08 6.55
C ALA A 177 -10.04 9.58 6.50
N ARG A 178 -11.33 9.26 6.36
CA ARG A 178 -11.78 7.88 6.05
C ARG A 178 -11.18 7.48 4.71
N ARG A 179 -10.34 6.46 4.65
CA ARG A 179 -9.81 5.93 3.39
C ARG A 179 -10.44 4.59 3.06
N VAL A 180 -10.57 4.28 1.77
CA VAL A 180 -11.17 3.04 1.28
C VAL A 180 -10.05 2.06 0.87
N PRO A 181 -10.14 0.77 1.26
CA PRO A 181 -9.10 -0.21 0.94
C PRO A 181 -9.13 -0.59 -0.54
N LEU A 182 -7.96 -0.66 -1.20
CA LEU A 182 -7.82 -0.94 -2.63
C LEU A 182 -7.03 -2.21 -2.97
N VAL A 183 -6.69 -3.07 -2.00
CA VAL A 183 -6.01 -4.36 -2.27
C VAL A 183 -6.36 -5.38 -1.19
N PRO A 184 -6.83 -6.60 -1.52
CA PRO A 184 -6.77 -7.76 -0.66
C PRO A 184 -5.89 -8.88 -1.26
N THR A 185 -5.30 -9.61 -0.32
CA THR A 185 -4.95 -11.05 -0.34
C THR A 185 -3.83 -11.56 -1.25
N GLN A 186 -2.72 -11.94 -0.61
CA GLN A 186 -1.79 -12.97 -1.07
C GLN A 186 -1.91 -14.20 -0.15
N HIS A 187 -2.47 -15.31 -0.60
CA HIS A 187 -2.39 -16.60 0.11
C HIS A 187 -2.43 -17.81 -0.86
N ARG A 188 -1.89 -18.95 -0.38
CA ARG A 188 -1.82 -20.29 -0.99
C ARG A 188 -2.45 -21.26 0.00
N PRO A 189 -3.30 -22.24 -0.39
CA PRO A 189 -3.99 -23.08 0.58
C PRO A 189 -3.06 -24.20 1.09
N PRO A 190 -3.38 -24.86 2.21
CA PRO A 190 -2.72 -26.10 2.59
C PRO A 190 -2.93 -27.17 1.52
N VAL A 191 -1.87 -27.89 1.15
CA VAL A 191 -1.93 -29.04 0.25
C VAL A 191 -2.69 -30.16 0.99
N PRO A 192 -3.77 -30.74 0.44
CA PRO A 192 -4.43 -31.88 1.05
C PRO A 192 -3.49 -33.10 1.04
N PRO A 193 -3.45 -33.91 2.12
CA PRO A 193 -2.64 -35.12 2.14
C PRO A 193 -3.18 -36.11 1.09
N GLY A 194 -2.32 -36.58 0.18
CA GLY A 194 -2.62 -37.73 -0.69
C GLY A 194 -2.61 -37.49 -2.20
N ARG A 195 -2.32 -36.29 -2.72
CA ARG A 195 -2.12 -36.12 -4.18
C ARG A 195 -0.65 -36.37 -4.53
N PRO A 196 -0.31 -37.32 -5.43
CA PRO A 196 1.07 -37.51 -5.86
C PRO A 196 1.58 -36.22 -6.51
N LEU A 197 2.76 -35.79 -6.08
CA LEU A 197 3.51 -34.66 -6.64
C LEU A 197 3.87 -35.01 -8.09
N GLY A 198 2.95 -34.77 -9.02
CA GLY A 198 3.30 -34.64 -10.43
C GLY A 198 4.40 -33.59 -10.52
N SER A 199 5.51 -33.95 -11.16
CA SER A 199 6.76 -33.20 -11.30
C SER A 199 6.58 -31.79 -11.88
N ARG A 200 6.02 -30.87 -11.08
CA ARG A 200 6.04 -29.44 -11.34
C ARG A 200 7.05 -28.85 -10.37
N LYS A 201 8.13 -28.34 -10.95
CA LYS A 201 9.25 -27.70 -10.25
C LYS A 201 8.73 -26.80 -9.14
N PHE A 202 9.11 -27.13 -7.92
CA PHE A 202 9.06 -26.27 -6.75
C PHE A 202 9.74 -24.93 -7.09
N VAL A 203 8.99 -23.83 -7.08
CA VAL A 203 9.56 -22.48 -7.03
C VAL A 203 9.50 -22.06 -5.55
N PRO A 204 10.62 -22.08 -4.81
CA PRO A 204 10.62 -21.63 -3.42
C PRO A 204 10.21 -20.15 -3.34
N PRO A 205 9.65 -19.66 -2.22
CA PRO A 205 9.78 -18.25 -1.88
C PRO A 205 11.29 -17.98 -1.86
N MET A 206 11.78 -17.15 -2.79
CA MET A 206 13.20 -17.01 -3.10
C MET A 206 14.05 -16.91 -1.83
N LYS A 207 14.68 -18.03 -1.45
CA LYS A 207 15.73 -18.04 -0.44
C LYS A 207 16.94 -17.37 -1.08
N GLY A 208 17.31 -16.18 -0.59
CA GLY A 208 18.71 -15.74 -0.62
C GLY A 208 19.20 -14.94 -1.83
N THR A 209 18.38 -14.16 -2.54
CA THR A 209 18.93 -13.21 -3.52
C THR A 209 19.52 -11.99 -2.80
N LYS A 210 20.84 -12.03 -2.54
CA LYS A 210 21.63 -10.86 -2.14
C LYS A 210 21.67 -9.89 -3.31
N TYR A 211 20.87 -8.82 -3.27
CA TYR A 211 21.05 -7.70 -4.20
C TYR A 211 22.16 -6.78 -3.68
N ARG A 212 23.24 -6.65 -4.46
CA ARG A 212 24.30 -5.65 -4.23
C ARG A 212 23.83 -4.38 -4.93
N LEU A 213 23.44 -3.36 -4.17
CA LEU A 213 23.29 -2.00 -4.69
C LEU A 213 24.66 -1.57 -5.24
N LYS A 214 24.73 -1.31 -6.54
CA LYS A 214 25.83 -0.51 -7.08
C LYS A 214 25.62 0.91 -6.59
N GLN A 215 26.65 1.43 -5.93
CA GLN A 215 26.78 2.84 -5.55
C GLN A 215 26.77 3.73 -6.79
#